data_AF-F3KM91-F1
#
_entry.id   AF-F3KM91-F1
#
_cell.length_a   1.000
_cell.length_b   1.000
_cell.length_c   1.000
_cell.angle_alpha   90.00
_cell.angle_beta   90.00
_cell.angle_gamma   90.00
#
_symmetry.space_group_name_H-M   'P 1'
#
loop_
_entity.id
_entity.type
_entity.pdbx_description
1 polymer ?
#
loop_
_entity_poly.entity_id
_entity_poly.type
_entity_poly.pdbx_seq_one_letter_code
_entity_poly.pdbx_strand_id
1 'polypeptide(L)'
;MDPDKESTNAAIASAKETGDYPQLSKQDISIIALCISIKGEIISDDFAITNVAKNIGLKVSPIMTNTFQDVGKWVHYCPGCHTNHTTGKECPMCGTPLKKKLLKGQSPSIPVNE
;
A
#
# COMPACT_ATOMS: atom_id res chain seq x y z
N MET A 1 -3.43 -14.03 25.29
CA MET A 1 -2.73 -15.22 24.80
C MET A 1 -1.34 -14.78 24.40
N ASP A 2 -0.31 -15.52 24.81
CA ASP A 2 1.06 -15.28 24.37
C ASP A 2 1.37 -16.28 23.24
N PRO A 3 2.03 -15.86 22.15
CA PRO A 3 2.39 -16.76 21.06
C PRO A 3 3.43 -17.80 21.49
N ASP A 4 3.42 -18.97 20.85
CA ASP A 4 4.47 -19.95 21.09
C ASP A 4 5.84 -19.44 20.61
N LYS A 5 6.92 -19.95 21.20
CA LYS A 5 8.29 -19.60 20.82
C LYS A 5 8.59 -19.93 19.37
N GLU A 6 8.00 -21.00 18.83
CA GLU A 6 8.18 -21.39 17.44
C GLU A 6 7.60 -20.33 16.48
N SER A 7 6.36 -19.90 16.73
CA SER A 7 5.71 -18.83 15.96
C SER A 7 6.44 -17.50 16.09
N THR A 8 6.99 -17.21 17.27
CA THR A 8 7.79 -16.00 17.51
C THR A 8 9.08 -16.01 16.70
N ASN A 9 9.78 -17.15 16.65
CA ASN A 9 10.97 -17.30 15.82
C ASN A 9 10.65 -17.19 14.32
N ALA A 10 9.52 -17.75 13.88
CA ALA A 10 9.08 -17.62 12.49
C ALA A 10 8.78 -16.15 12.13
N ALA A 11 8.09 -15.41 13.00
CA ALA A 11 7.83 -13.98 12.81
C ALA A 11 9.14 -13.17 12.75
N ILE A 12 10.11 -13.45 13.63
CA ILE A 12 11.42 -12.79 13.64
C ILE A 12 12.22 -13.11 12.38
N ALA A 13 12.22 -14.37 11.92
CA ALA A 13 12.92 -14.79 10.72
C ALA A 13 12.38 -14.02 9.50
N SER A 14 11.06 -14.01 9.32
CA SER A 14 10.44 -13.28 8.22
C SER A 14 10.65 -11.78 8.30
N ALA A 15 10.61 -11.18 9.49
CA ALA A 15 10.88 -9.76 9.66
C ALA A 15 12.33 -9.39 9.27
N LYS A 16 13.28 -10.31 9.48
CA LYS A 16 14.66 -10.14 9.02
C LYS A 16 14.80 -10.33 7.52
N GLU A 17 14.06 -11.26 6.93
CA GLU A 17 14.05 -11.49 5.48
C GLU A 17 13.48 -10.30 4.70
N THR A 18 12.42 -9.65 5.19
CA THR A 18 11.86 -8.45 4.54
C THR A 18 12.66 -7.17 4.86
N GLY A 19 13.53 -7.21 5.86
CA GLY A 19 14.29 -6.05 6.33
C GLY A 19 13.52 -5.10 7.25
N ASP A 20 12.30 -5.46 7.65
CA ASP A 20 11.41 -4.64 8.50
C ASP A 20 11.64 -4.86 10.01
N TYR A 21 12.45 -5.85 10.40
CA TYR A 21 12.80 -6.13 11.80
C TYR A 21 13.16 -4.90 12.66
N PRO A 22 13.99 -3.93 12.20
CA PRO A 22 14.32 -2.76 13.01
C PRO A 22 13.15 -1.77 13.19
N GLN A 23 12.10 -1.86 12.38
CA GLN A 23 10.91 -1.02 12.48
C GLN A 23 9.80 -1.64 13.35
N LEU A 24 9.88 -2.95 13.61
CA LEU A 24 8.88 -3.68 14.37
C LEU A 24 9.20 -3.67 15.88
N SER A 25 8.20 -3.34 16.69
CA SER A 25 8.28 -3.47 18.14
C SER A 25 8.13 -4.93 18.57
N LYS A 26 8.44 -5.21 19.85
CA LYS A 26 8.22 -6.53 20.46
C LYS A 26 6.74 -6.94 20.39
N GLN A 27 5.84 -5.97 20.52
CA GLN A 27 4.39 -6.15 20.45
C GLN A 27 3.98 -6.54 19.03
N ASP A 28 4.53 -5.90 18.01
CA ASP A 28 4.22 -6.21 16.60
C ASP A 28 4.64 -7.63 16.23
N ILE A 29 5.85 -8.04 16.65
CA ILE A 29 6.32 -9.42 16.50
C ILE A 29 5.40 -10.40 17.24
N SER A 30 4.91 -10.04 18.43
CA SER A 30 3.99 -10.89 19.19
C SER A 30 2.63 -11.04 18.51
N ILE A 31 2.12 -9.97 17.88
CA ILE A 31 0.86 -10.00 17.11
C ILE A 31 1.02 -10.90 15.88
N ILE A 32 2.11 -10.75 15.12
CA ILE A 32 2.39 -11.58 13.95
C ILE A 32 2.52 -13.05 14.36
N ALA A 33 3.28 -13.33 15.42
CA ALA A 33 3.46 -14.68 15.95
C ALA A 33 2.15 -15.30 16.44
N LEU A 34 1.30 -14.51 17.10
CA LEU A 34 -0.01 -14.98 17.54
C LEU A 34 -0.89 -15.32 16.33
N CYS A 35 -0.86 -14.47 15.30
CA CYS A 35 -1.60 -14.68 14.06
C CYS A 35 -1.16 -15.95 13.31
N ILE A 36 0.15 -16.24 13.27
CA ILE A 36 0.69 -17.50 12.75
C ILE A 36 0.11 -18.70 13.50
N SER A 37 0.07 -18.61 14.84
CA SER A 37 -0.36 -19.71 15.71
C SER A 37 -1.83 -20.05 15.52
N ILE A 38 -2.68 -19.04 15.33
CA ILE A 38 -4.13 -19.21 15.16
C ILE A 38 -4.57 -19.28 13.68
N LYS A 39 -3.62 -19.14 12.73
CA LYS A 39 -3.89 -18.97 11.28
C LYS A 39 -4.97 -17.92 11.01
N GLY A 40 -4.84 -16.80 11.70
CA GLY A 40 -5.81 -15.71 11.68
C GLY A 40 -5.59 -14.73 10.54
N GLU A 41 -6.27 -13.60 10.66
CA GLU A 41 -6.09 -12.42 9.84
C GLU A 41 -5.58 -11.27 10.70
N ILE A 42 -4.62 -10.49 10.18
CA ILE A 42 -4.13 -9.28 10.83
C ILE A 42 -4.90 -8.09 10.27
N ILE A 43 -5.50 -7.28 11.13
CA ILE A 43 -6.11 -6.02 10.71
C ILE A 43 -5.16 -4.88 11.09
N SER A 44 -4.46 -4.30 10.11
CA SER A 44 -3.48 -3.23 10.35
C SER A 44 -3.25 -2.39 9.09
N ASP A 45 -3.03 -1.08 9.27
CA ASP A 45 -2.59 -0.16 8.22
C ASP A 45 -1.06 0.03 8.22
N ASP A 46 -0.34 -0.62 9.14
CA ASP A 46 1.11 -0.51 9.23
C ASP A 46 1.80 -1.28 8.09
N PHE A 47 2.69 -0.60 7.37
CA PHE A 47 3.37 -1.17 6.21
C PHE A 47 4.35 -2.28 6.60
N ALA A 48 5.11 -2.11 7.68
CA ALA A 48 6.08 -3.12 8.13
C ALA A 48 5.36 -4.41 8.56
N ILE A 49 4.27 -4.29 9.33
CA ILE A 49 3.44 -5.44 9.73
C ILE A 49 2.84 -6.12 8.50
N THR A 50 2.27 -5.34 7.58
CA THR A 50 1.66 -5.86 6.35
C THR A 50 2.68 -6.59 5.48
N ASN A 51 3.89 -6.05 5.34
CA ASN A 51 4.93 -6.61 4.50
C ASN A 51 5.42 -7.96 5.07
N VAL A 52 5.70 -8.01 6.38
CA VAL A 52 6.09 -9.27 7.05
C VAL A 52 4.98 -10.30 6.99
N ALA A 53 3.74 -9.91 7.28
CA ALA A 53 2.62 -10.83 7.27
C ALA A 53 2.37 -11.40 5.86
N LYS A 54 2.50 -10.58 4.80
CA LYS A 54 2.42 -11.05 3.40
C LYS A 54 3.55 -11.99 3.03
N ASN A 55 4.77 -11.75 3.52
CA ASN A 55 5.92 -12.62 3.27
C ASN A 55 5.70 -14.04 3.85
N ILE A 56 5.00 -14.15 4.98
CA ILE A 56 4.64 -15.42 5.63
C ILE A 56 3.35 -16.04 5.04
N GLY A 57 2.66 -15.32 4.14
CA GLY A 57 1.41 -15.78 3.55
C GLY A 57 0.18 -15.64 4.48
N LEU A 58 0.25 -14.76 5.48
CA LEU A 58 -0.89 -14.42 6.32
C LEU A 58 -1.86 -13.47 5.58
N LYS A 59 -3.14 -13.55 5.94
CA LYS A 59 -4.15 -12.59 5.47
C LYS A 59 -3.99 -11.30 6.26
N VAL A 60 -3.97 -10.16 5.56
CA VAL A 60 -3.92 -8.83 6.15
C VAL A 60 -5.01 -7.96 5.55
N SER A 61 -5.81 -7.34 6.41
CA SER A 61 -6.82 -6.37 6.04
C SER A 61 -6.50 -4.99 6.62
N PRO A 62 -6.63 -3.90 5.86
CA PRO A 62 -6.48 -2.54 6.39
C PRO A 62 -7.63 -2.17 7.35
N ILE A 63 -7.39 -1.30 8.34
CA ILE A 63 -8.43 -0.89 9.32
C ILE A 63 -9.35 0.16 8.68
N MET A 64 -8.80 1.09 7.92
CA MET A 64 -9.60 2.04 7.12
C MET A 64 -9.78 1.55 5.69
N THR A 65 -11.04 1.28 5.36
CA THR A 65 -11.57 1.21 4.00
C THR A 65 -11.08 2.37 3.11
N ASN A 66 -10.52 2.03 1.94
CA ASN A 66 -10.51 2.79 0.67
C ASN A 66 -9.53 3.97 0.39
N THR A 67 -8.58 4.37 1.24
CA THR A 67 -7.89 5.66 1.02
C THR A 67 -6.58 5.63 0.22
N PHE A 68 -6.29 4.62 -0.59
CA PHE A 68 -5.21 4.77 -1.59
C PHE A 68 -5.47 4.01 -2.91
N GLN A 69 -6.42 4.53 -3.69
CA GLN A 69 -6.60 4.12 -5.08
C GLN A 69 -6.55 5.31 -6.07
N ASP A 70 -5.92 6.43 -5.71
CA ASP A 70 -5.61 7.48 -6.70
C ASP A 70 -4.35 7.12 -7.50
N VAL A 71 -4.37 5.96 -8.17
CA VAL A 71 -3.41 5.63 -9.23
C VAL A 71 -3.77 6.43 -10.48
N GLY A 72 -3.32 7.68 -10.52
CA GLY A 72 -3.55 8.59 -11.63
C GLY A 72 -2.28 8.85 -12.44
N LYS A 73 -2.42 9.04 -13.76
CA LYS A 73 -1.33 9.58 -14.58
C LYS A 73 -1.31 11.10 -14.45
N TRP A 74 -0.18 11.65 -14.05
CA TRP A 74 0.05 13.09 -14.10
C TRP A 74 0.16 13.53 -15.56
N VAL A 75 -0.74 14.41 -15.99
CA VAL A 75 -0.71 15.02 -17.33
C VAL A 75 -0.56 16.51 -17.22
N HIS A 76 0.10 17.11 -18.23
CA HIS A 76 0.12 18.56 -18.38
C HIS A 76 -1.13 18.97 -19.17
N TYR A 77 -1.86 19.96 -18.68
CA TYR A 77 -3.13 20.42 -19.22
C TYR A 77 -3.03 21.92 -19.53
N CYS A 78 -3.47 22.30 -20.73
CA CYS A 78 -3.53 23.69 -21.14
C CYS A 78 -4.86 24.33 -20.71
N PRO A 79 -4.87 25.38 -19.87
CA PRO A 79 -6.10 26.06 -19.50
C PRO A 79 -6.71 26.93 -20.62
N GLY A 80 -5.93 27.28 -21.65
CA GLY A 80 -6.44 28.07 -22.79
C GLY A 80 -7.08 27.21 -23.88
N CYS A 81 -6.40 26.13 -24.29
CA CYS A 81 -6.83 25.26 -25.38
C CYS A 81 -7.57 23.99 -24.91
N HIS A 82 -7.63 23.75 -23.60
CA HIS A 82 -8.20 22.54 -22.97
C HIS A 82 -7.58 21.20 -23.44
N THR A 83 -6.39 21.22 -24.03
CA THR A 83 -5.67 20.03 -24.52
C THR A 83 -4.76 19.44 -23.45
N ASN A 84 -4.63 18.11 -23.45
CA ASN A 84 -3.70 17.36 -22.59
C ASN A 84 -2.39 17.09 -23.34
N HIS A 85 -1.27 17.24 -22.65
CA HIS A 85 0.07 17.03 -23.16
C HIS A 85 0.87 16.18 -22.16
N THR A 86 1.75 15.33 -22.68
CA THR A 86 2.57 14.42 -21.86
C THR A 86 3.80 15.14 -21.30
N THR A 87 4.35 16.11 -22.03
CA THR A 87 5.57 16.86 -21.66
C THR A 87 5.50 18.31 -22.16
N GLY A 88 6.25 19.21 -21.52
CA GLY A 88 6.35 20.63 -21.88
C GLY A 88 5.90 21.58 -20.76
N LYS A 89 6.41 22.82 -20.78
CA LYS A 89 6.02 23.91 -19.87
C LYS A 89 4.96 24.83 -20.47
N GLU A 90 4.89 24.90 -21.80
CA GLU A 90 4.03 25.80 -22.55
C GLU A 90 3.27 25.02 -23.62
N CYS A 91 2.03 25.41 -23.88
CA CYS A 91 1.19 24.74 -24.87
C CYS A 91 1.68 25.07 -26.30
N PRO A 92 1.97 24.08 -27.14
CA PRO A 92 2.43 24.32 -28.51
C PRO A 92 1.35 24.95 -29.41
N MET A 93 0.07 24.91 -29.00
CA MET A 93 -1.06 25.43 -29.77
C MET A 93 -1.40 26.89 -29.45
N CYS A 94 -1.27 27.32 -28.18
CA CYS A 94 -1.68 28.67 -27.75
C CYS A 94 -0.65 29.39 -26.87
N GLY A 95 0.55 28.84 -26.67
CA GLY A 95 1.62 29.45 -25.86
C GLY A 95 1.32 29.57 -24.37
N THR A 96 0.12 29.16 -23.91
CA THR A 96 -0.27 29.28 -22.51
C THR A 96 0.54 28.29 -21.65
N PRO A 97 1.02 28.69 -20.45
CA PRO A 97 1.74 27.79 -19.56
C PRO A 97 0.85 26.61 -19.11
N LEU A 98 1.41 25.41 -19.22
CA LEU A 98 0.71 24.16 -18.89
C LEU A 98 0.63 23.98 -17.37
N LYS A 99 -0.53 23.52 -16.89
CA LYS A 99 -0.77 23.16 -15.49
C LYS A 99 -0.79 21.64 -15.34
N LYS A 100 -0.34 21.11 -14.20
CA LYS A 100 -0.40 19.66 -13.94
C LYS A 100 -1.78 19.27 -13.42
N LYS A 101 -2.35 18.20 -13.97
CA LYS A 101 -3.59 17.59 -13.48
C LYS A 101 -3.38 16.09 -13.32
N LEU A 102 -3.88 15.54 -12.22
CA LEU A 102 -3.93 14.10 -12.02
C LEU A 102 -5.16 13.53 -12.74
N LEU A 103 -4.97 12.69 -13.75
CA LEU A 103 -6.05 11.91 -14.35
C LEU A 103 -6.20 10.62 -13.57
N LYS A 104 -7.29 10.47 -12.80
CA LYS A 104 -7.61 9.25 -12.06
C LYS A 104 -7.87 8.12 -13.08
N GLY A 105 -7.09 7.03 -13.01
CA GLY A 105 -7.42 5.80 -13.71
C GLY A 105 -8.62 5.14 -13.03
N GLN A 106 -9.52 4.51 -13.78
CA GLN A 106 -10.57 3.66 -13.20
C GLN A 106 -9.88 2.59 -12.36
N SER A 107 -10.17 2.56 -11.06
CA SER A 107 -9.70 1.49 -10.18
C SER A 107 -10.27 0.15 -10.67
N PRO A 108 -9.48 -0.94 -10.65
CA PRO A 108 -10.01 -2.26 -10.93
C PRO A 108 -11.10 -2.56 -9.88
N SER A 109 -12.34 -2.68 -10.37
CA SER A 109 -13.49 -3.11 -9.58
C SER A 109 -13.28 -4.58 -9.24
N ILE A 110 -12.70 -4.87 -8.08
CA ILE A 110 -12.65 -6.25 -7.59
C ILE A 110 -14.05 -6.52 -6.98
N PRO A 111 -14.82 -7.49 -7.49
CA PRO A 111 -16.16 -7.75 -6.98
C PRO A 111 -16.06 -8.28 -5.55
N VAL A 112 -16.67 -7.55 -4.62
CA VAL A 112 -16.99 -8.05 -3.27
C VAL A 112 -18.07 -9.12 -3.45
N ASN A 113 -17.75 -10.35 -3.06
CA ASN A 113 -18.74 -11.41 -2.92
C ASN A 113 -19.27 -11.34 -1.48
N GLU A 114 -20.56 -11.07 -1.33
CA GLU A 114 -21.34 -11.21 -0.08
C GLU A 114 -21.32 -12.66 0.46
#